data_AF-A0A355DWQ7-F1
#
_entry.id   AF-A0A355DWQ7-F1
#
_cell.length_a   1.000
_cell.length_b   1.000
_cell.length_c   1.000
_cell.angle_alpha   90.00
_cell.angle_beta   90.00
_cell.angle_gamma   90.00
#
_symmetry.space_group_name_H-M   'P 1'
#
loop_
_entity.id
_entity.type
_entity.pdbx_description
1 polymer ?
#
loop_
_entity_poly.entity_id
_entity_poly.type
_entity_poly.pdbx_seq_one_letter_code
_entity_poly.pdbx_strand_id
1 'polypeptide(L)'
;EVMVSSEPEPLESNLREKVIEELFAYLEERQQSDCADYFTLRLQDLPTSEIEQILNLTARQRDYLQQRFKYHLIRFALSHRWELVHQWLEADLEKNLGLTPHEWELLQQKMNPQQRELLELKQHAKSVGEIAQVLNCTVTQVEKRWFKLLELAWDIRNRSVSGSGASEDE
;
A
#
# COMPACT_ATOMS: atom_id res chain seq x y z
N GLU A 1 15.46 -19.57 31.27
CA GLU A 1 15.10 -19.56 29.85
C GLU A 1 13.58 -19.57 29.74
N VAL A 2 13.00 -18.40 29.47
CA VAL A 2 12.43 -17.94 28.18
C VAL A 2 11.15 -18.69 27.82
N MET A 3 10.03 -17.98 27.85
CA MET A 3 9.09 -17.85 26.72
C MET A 3 8.08 -16.76 27.08
N VAL A 4 8.32 -15.55 26.57
CA VAL A 4 7.34 -14.46 26.50
C VAL A 4 6.51 -14.73 25.25
N SER A 5 5.29 -15.22 25.44
CA SER A 5 4.25 -15.20 24.41
C SER A 5 3.68 -13.79 24.38
N SER A 6 4.23 -12.94 23.52
CA SER A 6 3.60 -11.64 23.21
C SER A 6 2.36 -11.92 22.36
N GLU A 7 1.19 -11.95 22.97
CA GLU A 7 -0.09 -11.75 22.27
C GLU A 7 -0.02 -10.36 21.59
N PRO A 8 -0.32 -10.23 20.29
CA PRO A 8 -0.34 -8.92 19.64
C PRO A 8 -1.44 -8.07 20.28
N GLU A 9 -1.09 -6.83 20.64
CA GLU A 9 -1.96 -5.93 21.38
C GLU A 9 -3.29 -5.69 20.62
N PRO A 10 -4.41 -5.48 21.32
CA PRO A 10 -5.76 -5.35 20.72
C PRO A 10 -5.91 -4.18 19.71
N LEU A 11 -4.95 -3.25 19.68
CA LEU A 11 -4.91 -2.11 18.75
C LEU A 11 -4.52 -2.53 17.33
N GLU A 12 -3.57 -3.46 17.16
CA GLU A 12 -3.10 -3.92 15.85
C GLU A 12 -4.15 -4.78 15.14
N SER A 13 -4.85 -5.61 15.92
CA SER A 13 -5.96 -6.43 15.45
C SER A 13 -7.09 -5.56 14.88
N ASN A 14 -7.39 -4.44 15.54
CA ASN A 14 -8.43 -3.51 15.09
C ASN A 14 -8.07 -2.78 13.78
N LEU A 15 -6.79 -2.49 13.57
CA LEU A 15 -6.33 -1.79 12.37
C LEU A 15 -6.35 -2.71 11.15
N ARG A 16 -5.94 -3.97 11.32
CA ARG A 16 -6.03 -5.00 10.27
C ARG A 16 -7.47 -5.21 9.83
N GLU A 17 -8.40 -5.36 10.77
CA GLU A 17 -9.82 -5.53 10.46
C GLU A 17 -10.38 -4.33 9.69
N LYS A 18 -10.06 -3.10 10.12
CA LYS A 18 -10.45 -1.88 9.39
C LYS A 18 -9.90 -1.81 7.97
N VAL A 19 -8.62 -2.19 7.77
CA VAL A 19 -8.01 -2.24 6.43
C VAL A 19 -8.76 -3.22 5.53
N ILE A 20 -9.13 -4.39 6.07
CA ILE A 20 -9.88 -5.43 5.36
C ILE A 20 -11.28 -4.89 4.98
N GLU A 21 -12.01 -4.32 5.93
CA GLU A 21 -13.35 -3.74 5.70
C GLU A 21 -13.32 -2.65 4.62
N GLU A 22 -12.37 -1.72 4.70
CA GLU A 22 -12.23 -0.62 3.74
C GLU A 22 -11.79 -1.12 2.36
N LEU A 23 -10.97 -2.18 2.28
CA LEU A 23 -10.62 -2.81 1.01
C LEU A 23 -11.82 -3.50 0.36
N PHE A 24 -12.68 -4.16 1.15
CA PHE A 24 -13.93 -4.72 0.65
C PHE A 24 -14.86 -3.64 0.10
N ALA A 25 -15.07 -2.56 0.86
CA ALA A 25 -15.88 -1.41 0.41
C ALA A 25 -15.34 -0.82 -0.90
N TYR A 26 -14.01 -0.66 -1.02
CA TYR A 26 -13.36 -0.19 -2.24
C TYR A 26 -13.56 -1.12 -3.44
N LEU A 27 -13.52 -2.44 -3.24
CA LEU A 27 -13.75 -3.43 -4.30
C LEU A 27 -15.23 -3.43 -4.73
N GLU A 28 -16.16 -3.31 -3.78
CA GLU A 28 -17.60 -3.24 -4.03
C GLU A 28 -17.99 -1.99 -4.83
N GLU A 29 -17.49 -0.80 -4.43
CA GLU A 29 -17.73 0.46 -5.14
C GLU A 29 -17.30 0.37 -6.62
N ARG A 30 -16.26 -0.41 -6.90
CA ARG A 30 -15.71 -0.62 -8.25
C ARG A 30 -16.26 -1.86 -8.96
N GLN A 31 -17.28 -2.50 -8.40
CA GLN A 31 -17.94 -3.69 -8.95
C GLN A 31 -16.95 -4.83 -9.22
N GLN A 32 -15.98 -5.03 -8.33
CA GLN A 32 -14.95 -6.07 -8.44
C GLN A 32 -15.26 -7.26 -7.52
N SER A 33 -16.45 -7.85 -7.67
CA SER A 33 -16.91 -8.97 -6.84
C SER A 33 -15.94 -10.16 -6.88
N ASP A 34 -15.44 -10.54 -8.05
CA ASP A 34 -14.52 -11.70 -8.13
C ASP A 34 -13.21 -11.45 -7.34
N CYS A 35 -12.76 -10.19 -7.25
CA CYS A 35 -11.60 -9.81 -6.47
C CYS A 35 -11.89 -9.88 -4.96
N ALA A 36 -13.11 -9.54 -4.54
CA ALA A 36 -13.56 -9.66 -3.15
C ALA A 36 -13.70 -11.14 -2.75
N ASP A 37 -14.27 -11.98 -3.61
CA ASP A 37 -14.35 -13.42 -3.40
C ASP A 37 -12.95 -14.04 -3.28
N TYR A 38 -12.06 -13.71 -4.22
CA TYR A 38 -10.66 -14.12 -4.17
C TYR A 38 -9.97 -13.68 -2.88
N PHE A 39 -10.18 -12.44 -2.45
CA PHE A 39 -9.58 -11.92 -1.23
C PHE A 39 -10.10 -12.64 0.03
N THR A 40 -11.39 -12.92 0.10
CA THR A 40 -12.01 -13.69 1.20
C THR A 40 -11.39 -15.08 1.35
N LEU A 41 -11.14 -15.76 0.22
CA LEU A 41 -10.48 -17.07 0.23
C LEU A 41 -9.00 -16.97 0.63
N ARG A 42 -8.31 -15.92 0.20
CA ARG A 42 -6.92 -15.65 0.60
C ARG A 42 -6.78 -15.33 2.09
N LEU A 43 -7.77 -14.67 2.69
CA LEU A 43 -7.80 -14.39 4.14
C LEU A 43 -7.96 -15.67 4.99
N GLN A 44 -8.54 -16.72 4.41
CA GLN A 44 -8.67 -18.05 5.03
C GLN A 44 -7.41 -18.91 4.86
N ASP A 45 -6.32 -18.35 4.32
CA ASP A 45 -5.06 -19.04 4.03
C ASP A 45 -5.20 -20.22 3.04
N LEU A 46 -6.25 -20.20 2.21
CA LEU A 46 -6.49 -21.27 1.24
C LEU A 46 -5.39 -21.30 0.16
N PRO A 47 -4.90 -22.49 -0.21
CA PRO A 47 -3.91 -22.62 -1.26
C PRO A 47 -4.51 -22.28 -2.62
N THR A 48 -3.65 -21.81 -3.53
CA THR A 48 -4.05 -21.37 -4.87
C THR A 48 -4.89 -22.41 -5.63
N SER A 49 -4.54 -23.69 -5.51
CA SER A 49 -5.26 -24.79 -6.17
C SER A 49 -6.70 -24.95 -5.68
N GLU A 50 -6.94 -24.74 -4.38
CA GLU A 50 -8.30 -24.80 -3.83
C GLU A 50 -9.11 -23.58 -4.22
N ILE A 51 -8.49 -22.41 -4.25
CA ILE A 51 -9.14 -21.18 -4.74
C ILE A 51 -9.58 -21.36 -6.21
N GLU A 52 -8.74 -21.96 -7.05
CA GLU A 52 -9.08 -22.28 -8.44
C GLU A 52 -10.30 -23.20 -8.54
N GLN A 53 -10.41 -24.20 -7.66
CA GLN A 53 -11.54 -25.12 -7.62
C GLN A 53 -12.81 -24.45 -7.12
N ILE A 54 -12.74 -23.69 -6.03
CA ILE A 54 -13.89 -23.00 -5.42
C ILE A 54 -14.47 -21.95 -6.36
N LEU A 55 -13.61 -21.17 -7.02
CA LEU A 55 -14.02 -20.13 -7.97
C LEU A 55 -14.22 -20.67 -9.40
N ASN A 56 -14.01 -21.97 -9.62
CA ASN A 56 -14.10 -22.63 -10.92
C ASN A 56 -13.27 -21.92 -12.02
N LEU A 57 -12.03 -21.56 -11.70
CA LEU A 57 -11.12 -20.81 -12.57
C LEU A 57 -10.13 -21.73 -13.26
N THR A 58 -9.88 -21.46 -14.54
CA THR A 58 -8.69 -21.97 -15.23
C THR A 58 -7.44 -21.23 -14.76
N ALA A 59 -6.25 -21.83 -14.93
CA ALA A 59 -4.98 -21.20 -14.59
C ALA A 59 -4.80 -19.79 -15.23
N ARG A 60 -5.32 -19.60 -16.45
CA ARG A 60 -5.30 -18.31 -17.15
C ARG A 60 -6.25 -17.29 -16.50
N GLN A 61 -7.45 -17.71 -16.12
CA GLN A 61 -8.40 -16.81 -15.44
C GLN A 61 -7.90 -16.44 -14.05
N ARG A 62 -7.27 -17.38 -13.34
CA ARG A 62 -6.59 -17.12 -12.07
C ARG A 62 -5.51 -16.06 -12.23
N ASP A 63 -4.61 -16.20 -13.20
CA ASP A 63 -3.55 -15.21 -13.44
C ASP A 63 -4.14 -13.81 -13.70
N TYR A 64 -5.16 -13.71 -14.56
CA TYR A 64 -5.86 -12.45 -14.80
C TYR A 64 -6.50 -11.88 -13.52
N LEU A 65 -7.15 -12.72 -12.71
CA LEU A 65 -7.76 -12.32 -11.45
C LEU A 65 -6.70 -11.82 -10.45
N GLN A 66 -5.56 -12.50 -10.35
CA GLN A 66 -4.44 -12.10 -9.49
C GLN A 66 -3.83 -10.77 -9.93
N GLN A 67 -3.63 -10.56 -11.23
CA GLN A 67 -3.14 -9.28 -11.76
C GLN A 67 -4.12 -8.14 -11.48
N ARG A 68 -5.42 -8.38 -11.70
CA ARG A 68 -6.48 -7.40 -11.41
C ARG A 68 -6.57 -7.09 -9.92
N PHE A 69 -6.54 -8.12 -9.07
CA PHE A 69 -6.52 -7.95 -7.61
C PHE A 69 -5.29 -7.15 -7.16
N LYS A 70 -4.09 -7.48 -7.66
CA LYS A 70 -2.85 -6.73 -7.39
C LYS A 70 -2.98 -5.26 -7.79
N TYR A 71 -3.55 -4.97 -8.96
CA TYR A 71 -3.81 -3.59 -9.40
C TYR A 71 -4.71 -2.84 -8.41
N HIS A 72 -5.81 -3.47 -7.98
CA HIS A 72 -6.73 -2.86 -7.02
C HIS A 72 -6.10 -2.65 -5.66
N LEU A 73 -5.30 -3.60 -5.18
CA LEU A 73 -4.59 -3.52 -3.92
C LEU A 73 -3.58 -2.36 -3.91
N ILE A 74 -2.79 -2.20 -4.97
CA ILE A 74 -1.84 -1.08 -5.10
C ILE A 74 -2.59 0.25 -5.19
N ARG A 75 -3.67 0.32 -5.97
CA ARG A 75 -4.50 1.53 -6.06
C ARG A 75 -5.13 1.92 -4.73
N PHE A 76 -5.63 0.95 -3.97
CA PHE A 76 -6.15 1.16 -2.63
C PHE A 76 -5.03 1.71 -1.74
N ALA A 77 -3.92 0.98 -1.59
CA ALA A 77 -2.79 1.36 -0.74
C ALA A 77 -2.20 2.75 -1.02
N LEU A 78 -2.19 3.21 -2.29
CA LEU A 78 -1.54 4.46 -2.69
C LEU A 78 -2.49 5.63 -2.96
N SER A 79 -3.79 5.39 -3.15
CA SER A 79 -4.76 6.46 -3.46
C SER A 79 -5.81 6.62 -2.38
N HIS A 80 -6.52 5.53 -2.07
CA HIS A 80 -7.71 5.57 -1.24
C HIS A 80 -7.35 5.11 0.17
N ARG A 81 -7.48 5.99 1.17
CA ARG A 81 -7.16 5.66 2.57
C ARG A 81 -5.72 5.16 2.76
N TRP A 82 -4.80 5.73 1.97
CA TRP A 82 -3.37 5.38 2.04
C TRP A 82 -2.84 5.49 3.48
N GLU A 83 -3.31 6.48 4.25
CA GLU A 83 -2.94 6.68 5.66
C GLU A 83 -3.25 5.45 6.51
N LEU A 84 -4.43 4.84 6.33
CA LEU A 84 -4.84 3.65 7.08
C LEU A 84 -3.95 2.45 6.76
N VAL A 85 -3.68 2.23 5.47
CA VAL A 85 -2.82 1.12 5.00
C VAL A 85 -1.38 1.34 5.46
N HIS A 86 -0.89 2.56 5.37
CA HIS A 86 0.47 2.91 5.75
C HIS A 86 0.68 2.86 7.26
N GLN A 87 -0.31 3.29 8.07
CA GLN A 87 -0.28 3.07 9.52
C GLN A 87 -0.21 1.58 9.86
N TRP A 88 -0.98 0.74 9.16
CA TRP A 88 -0.95 -0.71 9.38
C TRP A 88 0.38 -1.35 8.97
N LEU A 89 1.04 -0.80 7.95
CA LEU A 89 2.36 -1.24 7.51
C LEU A 89 3.52 -0.57 8.27
N GLU A 90 3.22 0.22 9.31
CA GLU A 90 4.22 1.06 10.02
C GLU A 90 5.06 1.94 9.08
N ALA A 91 4.43 2.36 7.99
CA ALA A 91 5.01 3.10 6.87
C ALA A 91 4.30 4.46 6.68
N ASP A 92 3.84 5.04 7.77
CA ASP A 92 3.27 6.37 7.82
C ASP A 92 4.34 7.47 7.61
N LEU A 93 3.88 8.71 7.55
CA LEU A 93 4.71 9.89 7.31
C LEU A 93 5.75 10.13 8.41
N GLU A 94 5.45 9.78 9.66
CA GLU A 94 6.36 9.96 10.80
C GLU A 94 7.50 8.94 10.76
N LYS A 95 7.24 7.77 10.17
CA LYS A 95 8.22 6.70 9.92
C LYS A 95 8.86 6.77 8.52
N ASN A 96 9.01 7.96 7.94
CA ASN A 96 9.64 8.16 6.62
C ASN A 96 9.02 7.29 5.50
N LEU A 97 7.71 7.07 5.54
CA LEU A 97 6.99 6.19 4.61
C LEU A 97 7.47 4.72 4.65
N GLY A 98 8.04 4.29 5.77
CA GLY A 98 8.62 2.96 5.96
C GLY A 98 9.92 2.75 5.18
N LEU A 99 10.62 3.82 4.80
CA LEU A 99 11.92 3.78 4.15
C LEU A 99 13.03 3.81 5.20
N THR A 100 14.10 3.06 4.95
CA THR A 100 15.36 3.19 5.70
C THR A 100 16.00 4.57 5.45
N PRO A 101 16.94 5.02 6.29
CA PRO A 101 17.60 6.33 6.09
C PRO A 101 18.22 6.50 4.70
N HIS A 102 18.89 5.47 4.18
CA HIS A 102 19.48 5.49 2.84
C HIS A 102 18.43 5.57 1.73
N GLU A 103 17.33 4.81 1.86
CA GLU A 103 16.21 4.87 0.92
C GLU A 103 15.48 6.22 0.96
N TRP A 104 15.38 6.83 2.15
CA TRP A 104 14.83 8.16 2.33
C TRP A 104 15.67 9.23 1.65
N GLU A 105 17.00 9.14 1.74
CA GLU A 105 17.91 10.01 0.98
C GLU A 105 17.73 9.83 -0.53
N LEU A 106 17.59 8.58 -1.01
CA LEU A 106 17.32 8.30 -2.42
C LEU A 106 15.98 8.90 -2.88
N LEU A 107 14.94 8.81 -2.06
CA LEU A 107 13.65 9.45 -2.33
C LEU A 107 13.82 10.97 -2.46
N GLN A 108 14.52 11.60 -1.51
CA GLN A 108 14.77 13.04 -1.54
C GLN A 108 15.55 13.52 -2.78
N GLN A 109 16.49 12.72 -3.25
CA GLN A 109 17.25 13.00 -4.49
C GLN A 109 16.37 12.87 -5.74
N LYS A 110 15.43 11.92 -5.77
CA LYS A 110 14.51 11.71 -6.90
C LYS A 110 13.33 12.69 -6.93
N MET A 111 12.98 13.30 -5.80
CA MET A 111 11.90 14.28 -5.72
C MET A 111 12.27 15.60 -6.39
N ASN A 112 11.34 16.12 -7.20
CA ASN A 112 11.42 17.49 -7.72
C ASN A 112 11.02 18.53 -6.64
N PRO A 113 11.31 19.83 -6.83
CA PRO A 113 11.02 20.85 -5.82
C PRO A 113 9.56 20.91 -5.37
N GLN A 114 8.61 20.73 -6.30
CA GLN A 114 7.17 20.72 -5.97
C GLN A 114 6.76 19.50 -5.15
N GLN A 115 7.42 18.35 -5.34
CA GLN A 115 7.18 17.15 -4.53
C GLN A 115 7.74 17.30 -3.13
N ARG A 116 8.89 17.96 -2.97
CA ARG A 116 9.45 18.27 -1.64
C ARG A 116 8.54 19.21 -0.86
N GLU A 117 8.10 20.30 -1.50
CA GLU A 117 7.18 21.26 -0.88
C GLU A 117 5.85 20.57 -0.49
N LEU A 118 5.31 19.71 -1.36
CA LEU A 118 4.14 18.90 -1.04
C LEU A 118 4.36 17.99 0.18
N LEU A 119 5.51 17.31 0.25
CA LEU A 119 5.87 16.45 1.37
C LEU A 119 5.96 17.23 2.67
N GLU A 120 6.63 18.38 2.66
CA GLU A 120 6.75 19.26 3.83
C GLU A 120 5.37 19.72 4.30
N LEU A 121 4.50 20.17 3.40
CA LEU A 121 3.14 20.58 3.78
C LEU A 121 2.33 19.43 4.38
N LYS A 122 2.49 18.20 3.87
CA LYS A 122 1.87 17.00 4.42
C LYS A 122 2.42 16.65 5.81
N GLN A 123 3.73 16.78 6.03
CA GLN A 123 4.35 16.61 7.35
C GLN A 123 3.84 17.64 8.38
N HIS A 124 3.50 18.85 7.93
CA HIS A 124 2.87 19.87 8.77
C HIS A 124 1.35 19.66 8.95
N ALA A 125 0.83 18.47 8.62
CA ALA A 125 -0.58 18.09 8.73
C ALA A 125 -1.55 19.05 8.00
N LYS A 126 -1.09 19.70 6.92
CA LYS A 126 -1.95 20.57 6.11
C LYS A 126 -3.00 19.76 5.35
N SER A 127 -4.22 20.29 5.32
CA SER A 127 -5.31 19.67 4.55
C SER A 127 -5.02 19.76 3.04
N VAL A 128 -5.60 18.86 2.25
CA VAL A 128 -5.43 18.85 0.78
C VAL A 128 -5.90 20.17 0.17
N GLY A 129 -6.93 20.80 0.74
CA GLY A 129 -7.42 22.11 0.32
C GLY A 129 -6.41 23.24 0.58
N GLU A 130 -5.80 23.29 1.77
CA GLU A 130 -4.74 24.26 2.07
C GLU A 130 -3.52 24.05 1.16
N ILE A 131 -3.13 22.79 0.93
CA ILE A 131 -2.00 22.46 0.04
C ILE A 131 -2.29 22.93 -1.40
N ALA A 132 -3.51 22.70 -1.88
CA ALA A 132 -3.94 23.16 -3.20
C ALA A 132 -3.80 24.69 -3.34
N GLN A 133 -4.17 25.44 -2.30
CA GLN A 133 -4.00 26.89 -2.27
C GLN A 133 -2.53 27.32 -2.27
N VAL A 134 -1.70 26.73 -1.41
CA VAL A 134 -0.26 27.06 -1.32
C VAL A 134 0.47 26.75 -2.63
N LEU A 135 0.20 25.58 -3.22
CA LEU A 135 0.83 25.13 -4.46
C LEU A 135 0.16 25.68 -5.74
N ASN A 136 -0.85 26.54 -5.58
CA ASN A 136 -1.66 27.12 -6.66
C ASN A 136 -2.12 26.07 -7.69
N CYS A 137 -2.70 24.97 -7.20
CA CYS A 137 -3.14 23.82 -8.00
C CYS A 137 -4.49 23.31 -7.53
N THR A 138 -5.15 22.43 -8.30
CA THR A 138 -6.42 21.86 -7.89
C THR A 138 -6.23 20.73 -6.87
N VAL A 139 -7.23 20.45 -6.05
CA VAL A 139 -7.24 19.30 -5.11
C VAL A 139 -6.86 18.00 -5.82
N THR A 140 -7.43 17.74 -7.00
CA THR A 140 -7.11 16.57 -7.81
C THR A 140 -5.64 16.53 -8.26
N GLN A 141 -5.02 17.70 -8.51
CA GLN A 141 -3.59 17.76 -8.83
C GLN A 141 -2.73 17.45 -7.61
N VAL A 142 -3.11 17.91 -6.42
CA VAL A 142 -2.44 17.56 -5.16
C VAL A 142 -2.51 16.05 -4.95
N GLU A 143 -3.69 15.44 -5.05
CA GLU A 143 -3.89 14.00 -4.89
C GLU A 143 -3.05 13.20 -5.90
N LYS A 144 -3.05 13.61 -7.18
CA LYS A 144 -2.22 12.97 -8.21
C LYS A 144 -0.73 13.08 -7.93
N ARG A 145 -0.26 14.24 -7.44
CA ARG A 145 1.15 14.44 -7.09
C ARG A 145 1.52 13.60 -5.86
N TRP A 146 0.64 13.55 -4.88
CA TRP A 146 0.81 12.75 -3.68
C TRP A 146 0.86 11.25 -3.99
N PHE A 147 -0.07 10.76 -4.80
CA PHE A 147 -0.08 9.38 -5.30
C PHE A 147 1.26 9.01 -5.94
N LYS A 148 1.78 9.87 -6.83
CA LYS A 148 3.08 9.64 -7.48
C LYS A 148 4.26 9.61 -6.50
N LEU A 149 4.20 10.42 -5.44
CA LEU A 149 5.22 10.40 -4.39
C LEU A 149 5.17 9.09 -3.60
N LEU A 150 3.98 8.65 -3.20
CA LEU A 150 3.80 7.37 -2.51
C LEU A 150 4.20 6.18 -3.41
N GLU A 151 3.88 6.22 -4.70
CA GLU A 151 4.31 5.22 -5.68
C GLU A 151 5.85 5.16 -5.78
N LEU A 152 6.52 6.32 -5.77
CA LEU A 152 7.98 6.38 -5.76
C LEU A 152 8.57 5.80 -4.48
N ALA A 153 8.00 6.13 -3.31
CA ALA A 153 8.44 5.56 -2.04
C ALA A 153 8.22 4.03 -2.00
N TRP A 154 7.05 3.58 -2.45
CA TRP A 154 6.73 2.16 -2.55
C TRP A 154 7.67 1.41 -3.51
N ASP A 155 8.00 2.00 -4.66
CA ASP A 155 8.98 1.41 -5.58
C ASP A 155 10.33 1.25 -4.89
N ILE A 156 10.89 2.32 -4.29
CA ILE A 156 12.19 2.26 -3.60
C ILE A 156 12.20 1.14 -2.55
N ARG A 157 11.20 1.08 -1.67
CA ARG A 157 11.10 0.08 -0.60
C ARG A 157 11.10 -1.35 -1.15
N ASN A 158 10.31 -1.61 -2.20
CA ASN A 158 10.13 -2.96 -2.73
C ASN A 158 11.21 -3.36 -3.75
N ARG A 159 11.93 -2.40 -4.32
CA ARG A 159 13.09 -2.64 -5.18
C ARG A 159 14.28 -3.11 -4.36
N SER A 160 14.50 -2.54 -3.18
CA SER A 160 15.53 -3.00 -2.23
C SER A 160 15.27 -4.45 -1.79
N VAL A 161 14.01 -4.80 -1.54
CA VAL A 161 13.60 -6.18 -1.18
C VAL A 161 13.79 -7.17 -2.34
N SER A 162 13.70 -6.71 -3.59
CA SER A 162 13.93 -7.55 -4.79
C SER A 162 15.42 -7.67 -5.17
N GLY A 163 16.31 -6.97 -4.47
CA GLY A 163 17.75 -6.89 -4.77
C GLY A 163 18.67 -7.82 -3.95
N SER A 164 18.13 -8.64 -3.04
CA SER A 164 18.94 -9.53 -2.17
C SER A 164 18.80 -11.03 -2.51
N GLY A 165 18.60 -11.37 -3.78
CA GLY A 165 18.44 -12.74 -4.26
C GLY A 165 19.40 -13.19 -5.38
N ALA A 166 20.44 -12.41 -5.67
CA ALA A 166 21.54 -12.88 -6.52
C ALA A 166 22.81 -12.91 -5.65
N SER A 167 22.96 -14.00 -4.88
CA SER A 167 24.25 -14.37 -4.31
C SER A 167 25.19 -14.61 -5.48
N GLU A 168 26.16 -13.72 -5.62
CA GLU A 168 27.49 -14.06 -6.08
C GLU A 168 28.04 -15.10 -5.11
N ASP A 169 27.93 -16.39 -5.42
CA ASP A 169 28.75 -17.44 -4.82
C ASP A 169 28.98 -18.53 -5.88
N GLU A 170 30.21 -18.52 -6.38
CA GLU A 170 31.01 -19.53 -7.11
C GLU A 170 30.55 -20.07 -8.49
#